data_AF-A0A934SRX0-F1
#
_entry.id   AF-A0A934SRX0-F1
#
_cell.length_a   1.000
_cell.length_b   1.000
_cell.length_c   1.000
_cell.angle_alpha   90.00
_cell.angle_beta   90.00
_cell.angle_gamma   90.00
#
_symmetry.space_group_name_H-M   'P 1'
#
loop_
_entity.id
_entity.type
_entity.pdbx_description
1 polymer ?
#
loop_
_entity_poly.entity_id
_entity_poly.type
_entity_poly.pdbx_seq_one_letter_code
_entity_poly.pdbx_strand_id
1 'polypeptide(L)'
;MLMARLPVAVLMQRRAASHPWAEPAWEAVAVLGEPPAAPVSENTDAQTPAIRFRRRNGDAEICLVSGPALELFPDENDGYFENWIAPQPKVFVMWRVQDDAPLPVLASVSYAEGTRMLDSGESACGVAMPPDIHAWLGDYLRANYEPPAGGRRRRG
;
A
#
# COMPACT_ATOMS: atom_id res chain seq x y z
N MET A 1 2.45 18.57 5.73
CA MET A 1 3.07 18.20 7.02
C MET A 1 2.73 16.74 7.28
N LEU A 2 3.72 15.89 7.51
CA LEU A 2 3.48 14.47 7.82
C LEU A 2 2.88 14.35 9.23
N MET A 3 1.75 13.66 9.36
CA MET A 3 1.05 13.50 10.64
C MET A 3 1.31 12.15 11.31
N ALA A 4 1.34 11.09 10.51
CA ALA A 4 1.57 9.74 10.99
C ALA A 4 2.31 8.94 9.91
N ARG A 5 3.14 8.00 10.35
CA ARG A 5 3.88 7.09 9.48
C ARG A 5 3.84 5.69 10.04
N LEU A 6 3.54 4.72 9.18
CA LEU A 6 3.59 3.30 9.51
C LEU A 6 4.43 2.57 8.45
N PRO A 7 5.67 2.14 8.77
CA PRO A 7 6.44 1.28 7.89
C PRO A 7 5.69 -0.03 7.60
N VAL A 8 5.76 -0.51 6.36
CA VAL A 8 5.08 -1.74 5.97
C VAL A 8 5.97 -2.63 5.10
N ALA A 9 5.76 -3.93 5.22
CA ALA A 9 6.27 -4.92 4.29
C ALA A 9 5.13 -5.42 3.40
N VAL A 10 5.45 -5.69 2.14
CA VAL A 10 4.48 -6.21 1.17
C VAL A 10 4.89 -7.62 0.78
N LEU A 11 3.93 -8.54 0.90
CA LEU A 11 4.05 -9.88 0.33
C LEU A 11 3.67 -9.81 -1.15
N MET A 12 4.65 -10.06 -2.00
CA MET A 12 4.51 -10.14 -3.45
C MET A 12 4.47 -11.60 -3.88
N GLN A 13 3.60 -11.93 -4.83
CA GLN A 13 3.50 -13.25 -5.44
C GLN A 13 3.64 -13.14 -6.95
N ARG A 14 4.38 -14.06 -7.56
CA ARG A 14 4.41 -14.23 -9.02
C ARG A 14 3.23 -15.10 -9.40
N ARG A 15 2.26 -14.53 -10.12
CA ARG A 15 1.11 -15.26 -10.62
C ARG A 15 1.53 -16.07 -11.85
N ALA A 16 1.18 -17.36 -11.86
CA ALA A 16 1.34 -18.16 -13.06
C ALA A 16 0.48 -17.58 -14.19
N ALA A 17 0.99 -17.64 -15.42
CA ALA A 17 0.22 -17.26 -16.60
C ALA A 17 -1.07 -18.10 -16.66
N SER A 18 -2.23 -17.45 -16.60
CA SER A 18 -3.52 -18.15 -16.63
C SER A 18 -3.85 -18.68 -18.03
N HIS A 19 -3.23 -18.13 -19.08
CA HIS A 19 -3.40 -18.53 -20.48
C HIS A 19 -2.09 -18.37 -21.28
N PRO A 20 -1.94 -19.03 -22.44
CA PRO A 20 -0.67 -19.09 -23.21
C PRO A 20 -0.10 -17.75 -23.69
N TRP A 21 -0.91 -16.68 -23.66
CA TRP A 21 -0.55 -15.33 -24.11
C TRP A 21 -0.43 -14.34 -22.96
N ALA A 22 -0.69 -14.77 -21.72
CA ALA A 22 -0.52 -13.94 -20.53
C ALA A 22 0.92 -14.05 -20.05
N GLU A 23 1.56 -12.93 -19.77
CA GLU A 23 2.86 -12.94 -19.13
C GLU A 23 2.69 -13.19 -17.61
N PRO A 24 3.57 -14.00 -16.99
CA PRO A 24 3.62 -14.12 -15.55
C PRO A 24 3.84 -12.74 -14.93
N ALA A 25 2.90 -12.30 -14.10
CA ALA A 25 2.93 -10.97 -13.49
C ALA A 25 3.09 -11.08 -11.97
N TRP A 26 3.82 -10.13 -11.40
CA TRP A 26 3.85 -9.94 -9.97
C TRP A 26 2.55 -9.28 -9.48
N GLU A 27 2.13 -9.63 -8.28
CA GLU A 27 1.00 -9.01 -7.60
C GLU A 27 1.30 -8.85 -6.10
N ALA A 28 0.83 -7.75 -5.50
CA ALA A 28 0.80 -7.64 -4.04
C ALA A 28 -0.41 -8.42 -3.51
N VAL A 29 -0.18 -9.29 -2.53
CA VAL A 29 -1.23 -10.16 -1.95
C VAL A 29 -1.51 -9.88 -0.47
N ALA A 30 -0.54 -9.33 0.25
CA ALA A 30 -0.71 -8.92 1.64
C ALA A 30 0.20 -7.73 1.97
N VAL A 31 -0.24 -6.91 2.92
CA VAL A 31 0.55 -5.85 3.54
C VAL A 31 0.63 -6.15 5.03
N LEU A 32 1.79 -5.91 5.63
CA LEU A 32 2.07 -6.17 7.04
C LEU A 32 2.64 -4.89 7.64
N GLY A 33 2.07 -4.44 8.77
CA GLY A 33 2.69 -3.40 9.58
C GLY A 33 4.05 -3.88 10.09
N GLU A 34 5.07 -3.04 9.93
CA GLU A 34 6.38 -3.31 10.51
C GLU A 34 6.52 -2.54 11.83
N PRO A 35 7.13 -3.15 12.86
CA PRO A 35 7.52 -2.37 14.03
C PRO A 35 8.47 -1.26 13.57
N PRO A 36 8.46 -0.08 14.22
CA PRO A 36 9.43 0.95 13.94
C PRO A 36 10.83 0.33 14.02
N ALA A 37 11.61 0.46 12.95
CA ALA A 37 12.97 -0.05 12.91
C ALA A 37 13.73 0.49 14.13
N ALA A 38 14.54 -0.36 14.77
CA ALA A 38 15.54 0.12 15.73
C ALA A 38 16.32 1.27 15.05
N PRO A 39 16.71 2.34 15.77
CA PRO A 39 17.31 3.52 15.16
C PRO A 39 18.50 3.09 14.29
N VAL A 40 18.25 3.08 12.98
CA VAL A 40 19.27 2.82 11.97
C VAL A 40 20.15 4.06 11.93
N SER A 41 21.47 3.87 11.98
CA SER A 41 22.43 4.97 11.87
C SER A 41 22.09 5.84 10.65
N GLU A 42 22.28 7.15 10.77
CA GLU A 42 21.87 8.24 9.86
C GLU A 42 22.30 8.12 8.38
N ASN A 43 22.92 7.00 7.99
CA ASN A 43 23.52 6.75 6.67
C ASN A 43 22.85 5.61 5.88
N THR A 44 21.72 5.05 6.33
CA THR A 44 20.93 4.09 5.52
C THR A 44 19.64 4.77 5.11
N ASP A 45 19.43 4.97 3.81
CA ASP A 45 18.13 5.38 3.27
C ASP A 45 17.08 4.37 3.75
N ALA A 46 16.33 4.71 4.80
CA ALA A 46 15.27 3.89 5.40
C ALA A 46 14.08 3.65 4.45
N GLN A 47 14.24 4.05 3.19
CA GLN A 47 13.27 4.04 2.11
C GLN A 47 13.66 3.07 0.97
N THR A 48 14.83 2.43 1.02
CA THR A 48 15.23 1.48 -0.04
C THR A 48 14.49 0.16 0.12
N PRO A 49 13.75 -0.30 -0.92
CA PRO A 49 13.07 -1.58 -0.86
C PRO A 49 14.08 -2.72 -0.64
N ALA A 50 13.83 -3.57 0.35
CA ALA A 50 14.71 -4.67 0.72
C ALA A 50 13.92 -5.98 0.79
N ILE A 51 14.36 -6.97 0.01
CA ILE A 51 13.78 -8.32 0.04
C ILE A 51 14.21 -8.99 1.35
N ARG A 52 13.27 -9.21 2.26
CA ARG A 52 13.50 -9.86 3.55
C ARG A 52 13.42 -11.37 3.47
N PHE A 53 12.55 -11.85 2.59
CA PHE A 53 12.32 -13.26 2.35
C PHE A 53 11.96 -13.47 0.89
N ARG A 54 12.47 -14.55 0.31
CA ARG A 54 12.17 -14.96 -1.07
C ARG A 54 12.13 -16.48 -1.12
N ARG A 55 11.08 -17.04 -1.70
CA ARG A 55 10.92 -18.49 -1.89
C ARG A 55 10.35 -18.76 -3.27
N ARG A 56 11.03 -19.64 -4.02
CA ARG A 56 10.61 -20.14 -5.33
C ARG A 56 10.34 -21.65 -5.25
N ASN A 57 9.25 -22.11 -5.86
CA ASN A 57 8.90 -23.52 -6.01
C ASN A 57 8.31 -23.75 -7.41
N GLY A 58 9.11 -24.28 -8.33
CA GLY A 58 8.76 -24.33 -9.75
C GLY A 58 8.51 -22.92 -10.27
N ASP A 59 7.35 -22.72 -10.89
CA ASP A 59 6.92 -21.43 -11.45
C ASP A 59 6.30 -20.48 -10.41
N ALA A 60 6.03 -20.97 -9.20
CA ALA A 60 5.47 -20.16 -8.12
C ALA A 60 6.59 -19.48 -7.33
N GLU A 61 6.41 -18.19 -7.07
CA GLU A 61 7.38 -17.41 -6.31
C GLU A 61 6.70 -16.42 -5.38
N ILE A 62 7.22 -16.31 -4.16
CA ILE A 62 6.77 -15.33 -3.16
C ILE A 62 7.97 -14.55 -2.62
N CYS A 63 7.81 -13.25 -2.43
CA CYS A 63 8.80 -12.36 -1.84
C CYS A 63 8.14 -11.49 -0.76
N LEU A 64 8.75 -11.36 0.40
CA LEU A 64 8.41 -10.32 1.37
C LEU A 64 9.39 -9.17 1.21
N VAL A 65 8.88 -7.98 0.92
CA VAL A 65 9.71 -6.80 0.64
C VAL A 65 9.34 -5.67 1.59
N SER A 66 10.30 -5.24 2.40
CA SER A 66 10.20 -4.03 3.25
C SER A 66 10.62 -2.80 2.43
N GLY A 67 10.27 -1.59 2.88
CA GLY A 67 10.73 -0.35 2.24
C GLY A 67 9.67 0.76 2.22
N PRO A 68 8.45 0.51 1.70
CA PRO A 68 7.42 1.53 1.72
C PRO A 68 6.93 1.81 3.15
N ALA A 69 6.35 3.00 3.32
CA ALA A 69 5.62 3.37 4.52
C ALA A 69 4.29 3.99 4.11
N LEU A 70 3.26 3.76 4.93
CA LEU A 70 2.01 4.49 4.84
C LEU A 70 2.21 5.82 5.55
N GLU A 71 1.97 6.90 4.83
CA GLU A 71 2.17 8.27 5.31
C GLU A 71 0.84 9.03 5.24
N LEU A 72 0.47 9.65 6.35
CA LEU A 72 -0.79 10.39 6.45
C LEU A 72 -0.52 11.89 6.42
N PHE A 73 -1.18 12.57 5.49
CA PHE A 73 -1.12 14.01 5.29
C PHE A 73 -2.52 14.62 5.37
N PRO A 74 -2.69 15.82 5.98
CA PRO A 74 -4.03 16.39 6.19
C PRO A 74 -4.84 16.67 4.91
N ASP A 75 -4.16 16.88 3.79
CA ASP A 75 -4.75 17.16 2.47
C ASP A 75 -5.38 15.93 1.80
N GLU A 76 -5.09 14.72 2.28
CA GLU A 76 -5.65 13.46 1.77
C GLU A 76 -6.71 12.86 2.71
N ASN A 77 -7.13 13.59 3.76
CA ASN A 77 -8.08 13.12 4.77
C ASN A 77 -9.41 12.60 4.19
N ASP A 78 -9.97 13.27 3.18
CA ASP A 78 -11.20 12.82 2.51
C ASP A 78 -11.01 11.44 1.87
N GLY A 79 -9.87 11.24 1.19
CA GLY A 79 -9.52 9.97 0.55
C GLY A 79 -9.24 8.85 1.56
N TYR A 80 -8.65 9.18 2.71
CA TYR A 80 -8.49 8.25 3.82
C TYR A 80 -9.84 7.81 4.39
N PHE A 81 -10.75 8.76 4.63
CA PHE A 81 -12.06 8.46 5.17
C PHE A 81 -12.90 7.63 4.20
N GLU A 82 -12.92 7.98 2.90
CA GLU A 82 -13.60 7.22 1.86
C GLU A 82 -13.14 5.77 1.83
N ASN A 83 -11.83 5.53 1.86
CA ASN A 83 -11.29 4.18 1.89
C ASN A 83 -11.62 3.46 3.21
N TRP A 84 -11.56 4.16 4.36
CA TRP A 84 -11.79 3.59 5.68
C TRP A 84 -13.24 3.09 5.88
N ILE A 85 -14.24 3.81 5.35
CA ILE A 85 -15.66 3.40 5.40
C ILE A 85 -16.08 2.45 4.26
N ALA A 86 -15.22 2.22 3.28
CA ALA A 86 -15.54 1.38 2.15
C ALA A 86 -15.89 -0.05 2.61
N PRO A 87 -16.77 -0.79 1.91
CA PRO A 87 -17.08 -2.18 2.24
C PRO A 87 -15.85 -3.10 2.26
N GLN A 88 -14.83 -2.75 1.48
CA GLN A 88 -13.54 -3.43 1.46
C GLN A 88 -12.41 -2.38 1.39
N PRO A 89 -11.96 -1.86 2.55
CA PRO A 89 -10.85 -0.92 2.61
C PRO A 89 -9.58 -1.57 2.02
N LYS A 90 -8.78 -0.79 1.31
CA LYS A 90 -7.57 -1.28 0.63
C LYS A 90 -6.31 -0.56 1.10
N VAL A 91 -5.18 -1.26 1.05
CA VAL A 91 -3.87 -0.62 0.91
C VAL A 91 -3.52 -0.68 -0.57
N PHE A 92 -3.33 0.47 -1.18
CA PHE A 92 -2.87 0.56 -2.56
C PHE A 92 -1.35 0.42 -2.57
N VAL A 93 -0.84 -0.43 -3.44
CA VAL A 93 0.60 -0.69 -3.57
C VAL A 93 0.97 -0.52 -5.03
N MET A 94 2.03 0.26 -5.27
CA MET A 94 2.67 0.39 -6.57
C MET A 94 4.09 -0.19 -6.48
N TRP A 95 4.50 -0.95 -7.48
CA TRP A 95 5.82 -1.60 -7.51
C TRP A 95 6.46 -1.48 -8.88
N ARG A 96 7.77 -1.73 -8.91
CA ARG A 96 8.55 -1.90 -10.14
C ARG A 96 9.26 -3.23 -10.10
N VAL A 97 9.52 -3.81 -11.26
CA VAL A 97 10.36 -5.01 -11.35
C VAL A 97 11.80 -4.56 -11.60
N GLN A 98 12.69 -4.88 -10.67
CA GLN A 98 14.13 -4.66 -10.78
C GLN A 98 14.86 -5.97 -10.48
N ASP A 99 15.80 -6.36 -11.34
CA ASP A 99 16.56 -7.61 -11.19
C ASP A 99 15.69 -8.86 -10.93
N ASP A 100 14.58 -9.00 -11.69
CA ASP A 100 13.56 -10.07 -11.55
C ASP A 100 12.88 -10.11 -10.16
N ALA A 101 12.91 -9.00 -9.40
CA ALA A 101 12.23 -8.86 -8.13
C ALA A 101 11.19 -7.73 -8.15
N PRO A 102 10.00 -7.93 -7.56
CA PRO A 102 8.99 -6.89 -7.44
C PRO A 102 9.30 -6.01 -6.23
N LEU A 103 9.75 -4.79 -6.47
CA LEU A 103 10.07 -3.83 -5.42
C LEU A 103 8.89 -2.87 -5.25
N PRO A 104 8.12 -2.95 -4.14
CA PRO A 104 7.14 -1.93 -3.79
C PRO A 104 7.86 -0.60 -3.61
N VAL A 105 7.40 0.42 -4.34
CA VAL A 105 7.99 1.77 -4.32
C VAL A 105 7.08 2.76 -3.63
N LEU A 106 5.77 2.50 -3.58
CA LEU A 106 4.80 3.37 -2.94
C LEU A 106 3.65 2.55 -2.35
N ALA A 107 3.15 2.98 -1.20
CA ALA A 107 1.93 2.45 -0.61
C ALA A 107 1.08 3.58 -0.03
N SER A 108 -0.24 3.49 -0.17
CA SER A 108 -1.18 4.47 0.38
C SER A 108 -2.48 3.83 0.86
N VAL A 109 -3.12 4.51 1.81
CA VAL A 109 -4.48 4.24 2.26
C VAL A 109 -5.47 5.33 1.84
N SER A 110 -5.06 6.31 1.04
CA SER A 110 -5.99 7.25 0.38
C SER A 110 -6.61 6.57 -0.83
N TYR A 111 -7.94 6.61 -0.92
CA TYR A 111 -8.65 6.18 -2.12
C TYR A 111 -8.24 7.00 -3.35
N ALA A 112 -8.10 8.31 -3.19
CA ALA A 112 -7.73 9.23 -4.27
C ALA A 112 -6.29 9.02 -4.78
N GLU A 113 -5.33 8.79 -3.89
CA GLU A 113 -3.97 8.36 -4.29
C GLU A 113 -4.01 6.98 -4.94
N GLY A 114 -4.78 6.04 -4.37
CA GLY A 114 -4.97 4.71 -4.94
C GLY A 114 -5.43 4.73 -6.39
N THR A 115 -6.46 5.52 -6.70
CA THR A 115 -6.93 5.71 -8.08
C THR A 115 -5.83 6.28 -8.98
N ARG A 116 -5.10 7.31 -8.54
CA ARG A 116 -3.98 7.87 -9.30
C ARG A 116 -2.87 6.85 -9.57
N MET A 117 -2.58 5.96 -8.62
CA MET A 117 -1.63 4.86 -8.83
C MET A 117 -2.12 3.87 -9.89
N LEU A 118 -3.39 3.45 -9.81
CA LEU A 118 -4.00 2.51 -10.76
C LEU A 118 -4.07 3.08 -12.18
N ASP A 119 -4.28 4.40 -12.31
CA ASP A 119 -4.38 5.09 -13.60
C ASP A 119 -3.01 5.52 -14.18
N SER A 120 -1.92 5.31 -13.43
CA SER A 120 -0.58 5.78 -13.82
C SER A 120 0.06 5.01 -14.99
N GLY A 121 -0.41 3.80 -15.27
CA GLY A 121 0.21 2.86 -16.20
C GLY A 121 1.40 2.07 -15.61
N GLU A 122 1.81 2.34 -14.37
CA GLU A 122 2.76 1.52 -13.61
C GLU A 122 2.06 0.28 -13.01
N SER A 123 2.84 -0.66 -12.47
CA SER A 123 2.26 -1.82 -11.79
C SER A 123 1.70 -1.43 -10.42
N ALA A 124 0.38 -1.47 -10.27
CA ALA A 124 -0.31 -1.15 -9.02
C ALA A 124 -1.53 -2.04 -8.79
N CYS A 125 -1.88 -2.26 -7.52
CA CYS A 125 -3.14 -2.92 -7.13
C CYS A 125 -3.61 -2.48 -5.73
N GLY A 126 -4.86 -2.81 -5.40
CA GLY A 126 -5.40 -2.67 -4.06
C GLY A 126 -5.40 -4.01 -3.32
N VAL A 127 -4.70 -4.07 -2.19
CA VAL A 127 -4.66 -5.21 -1.27
C VAL A 127 -5.68 -5.00 -0.16
N ALA A 128 -6.34 -6.05 0.32
CA ALA A 128 -7.25 -5.91 1.47
C ALA A 128 -6.51 -5.31 2.67
N MET A 129 -7.08 -4.24 3.26
CA MET A 129 -6.47 -3.54 4.37
C MET A 129 -6.45 -4.45 5.62
N PRO A 130 -5.27 -4.71 6.19
CA PRO A 130 -5.14 -5.43 7.45
C PRO A 130 -5.90 -4.71 8.61
N PRO A 131 -6.49 -5.46 9.57
CA PRO A 131 -7.28 -4.86 10.65
C PRO A 131 -6.49 -3.88 11.55
N ASP A 132 -5.21 -4.13 11.77
CA ASP A 132 -4.30 -3.26 12.52
C ASP A 132 -4.06 -1.93 11.79
N ILE A 133 -3.87 -1.98 10.47
CA ILE A 133 -3.75 -0.77 9.63
C ILE A 133 -5.08 0.00 9.60
N HIS A 134 -6.21 -0.70 9.52
CA HIS A 134 -7.54 -0.08 9.54
C HIS A 134 -7.83 0.63 10.88
N ALA A 135 -7.47 -0.01 12.00
CA ALA A 135 -7.59 0.59 13.33
C ALA A 135 -6.70 1.82 13.48
N TRP A 136 -5.42 1.72 13.06
CA TRP A 136 -4.47 2.84 13.07
C TRP A 136 -4.98 4.04 12.25
N LEU A 137 -5.50 3.79 11.05
CA LEU A 137 -6.09 4.84 10.21
C LEU A 137 -7.33 5.46 10.87
N GLY A 138 -8.18 4.64 11.48
CA GLY A 138 -9.37 5.10 12.19
C GLY A 138 -9.04 5.99 13.39
N ASP A 139 -7.98 5.66 14.14
CA ASP A 139 -7.50 6.49 15.25
C ASP A 139 -6.97 7.84 14.77
N TYR A 140 -6.22 7.85 13.66
CA TYR A 140 -5.79 9.09 13.02
C TYR A 140 -6.98 9.95 12.58
N LEU A 141 -7.94 9.37 11.85
CA LEU A 141 -9.12 10.09 11.36
C LEU A 141 -9.95 10.67 12.51
N ARG A 142 -10.14 9.92 13.59
CA ARG A 142 -10.89 10.40 14.77
C ARG A 142 -10.26 11.64 15.40
N ALA A 143 -8.94 11.76 15.34
CA ALA A 143 -8.20 12.89 15.92
C ALA A 143 -8.03 14.08 14.97
N ASN A 144 -8.05 13.85 13.65
CA ASN A 144 -7.57 14.83 12.66
C ASN A 144 -8.57 15.16 11.56
N TYR A 145 -9.71 14.47 11.48
CA TYR A 145 -10.68 14.65 10.41
C TYR A 145 -12.09 14.87 10.96
N GLU A 146 -12.67 16.00 10.58
CA GLU A 146 -14.09 16.28 10.76
C GLU A 146 -14.77 16.13 9.39
N PRO A 147 -15.61 15.10 9.18
CA PRO A 147 -16.31 14.95 7.93
C PRO A 147 -17.12 16.20 7.62
N PRO A 148 -17.13 16.70 6.37
CA PRO A 148 -17.93 17.86 6.02
C PRO A 148 -19.39 17.59 6.39
N ALA A 149 -19.98 18.49 7.17
CA ALA A 149 -21.37 18.39 7.62
C ALA A 149 -22.26 18.12 6.39
N GLY A 150 -22.89 16.94 6.35
CA GLY A 150 -23.55 16.40 5.15
C GLY A 150 -24.43 17.44 4.47
N GLY A 151 -24.05 17.85 3.25
CA GLY A 151 -24.56 19.11 2.71
C GLY A 151 -24.40 19.34 1.22
N ARG A 152 -24.65 18.34 0.36
CA ARG A 152 -25.18 18.65 -0.98
C ARG A 152 -26.08 17.55 -1.53
N ARG A 153 -27.38 17.85 -1.49
CA ARG A 153 -28.41 17.28 -2.38
C ARG A 153 -27.86 17.20 -3.81
N ARG A 154 -28.04 16.03 -4.43
CA ARG A 154 -28.03 15.85 -5.89
C ARG A 154 -28.65 17.06 -6.57
N ARG A 155 -27.93 17.68 -7.50
CA ARG A 155 -28.50 18.60 -8.48
C ARG A 155 -28.40 17.94 -9.85
N GLY A 156 -29.55 17.89 -10.53
CA GLY A 156 -29.67 17.72 -11.97
C GLY A 156 -29.67 16.28 -12.41
#